data_AF-A0A382S421-F1
#
_entry.id   AF-A0A382S421-F1
#
_cell.length_a   1.000
_cell.length_b   1.000
_cell.length_c   1.000
_cell.angle_alpha   90.00
_cell.angle_beta   90.00
_cell.angle_gamma   90.00
#
_symmetry.space_group_name_H-M   'P 1'
#
loop_
_entity.id
_entity.type
_entity.pdbx_description
1 polymer ?
#
loop_
_entity_poly.entity_id
_entity_poly.type
_entity_poly.pdbx_seq_one_letter_code
_entity_poly.pdbx_strand_id
1 'polypeptide(L)' 'VEEVIGEGVIGQQPHLSPGESFEYSSGAIISTVTGSMKGSYGMINDQGQRFDAVIPEFTLSEP' A
#
# COMPACT_ATOMS: atom_id res chain seq x y z
N VAL A 1 -12.17 12.85 1.44
CA VAL A 1 -11.49 11.62 1.02
C VAL A 1 -10.37 12.06 0.11
N GLU A 2 -9.15 11.68 0.43
CA GLU A 2 -7.98 11.92 -0.41
C GLU A 2 -7.56 10.59 -1.04
N GLU A 3 -7.20 10.63 -2.32
CA GLU A 3 -6.80 9.46 -3.08
C GLU A 3 -5.36 9.66 -3.56
N VAL A 4 -4.53 8.65 -3.33
CA VAL A 4 -3.12 8.65 -3.74
C VAL A 4 -2.91 7.45 -4.65
N ILE A 5 -2.46 7.72 -5.88
CA ILE A 5 -2.15 6.72 -6.90
C ILE A 5 -0.74 7.02 -7.40
N GLY A 6 0.12 6.00 -7.43
CA GLY A 6 1.50 6.13 -7.88
C GLY A 6 2.09 4.78 -8.25
N GLU A 7 3.21 4.82 -8.96
CA GLU A 7 3.93 3.61 -9.32
C GLU A 7 4.80 3.12 -8.16
N GLY A 8 4.59 1.87 -7.77
CA GLY A 8 5.36 1.22 -6.71
C GLY A 8 5.11 1.79 -5.32
N VAL A 9 6.00 1.45 -4.40
CA VAL A 9 6.02 1.90 -3.00
C VAL A 9 7.38 2.52 -2.74
N ILE A 10 7.43 3.72 -2.17
CA ILE A 10 8.68 4.47 -1.90
C ILE A 10 9.64 4.58 -3.10
N GLY A 11 9.11 4.58 -4.33
CA GLY A 11 9.90 4.60 -5.56
C GLY A 11 10.46 3.23 -6.00
N GLN A 12 9.99 2.13 -5.39
CA GLN A 12 10.41 0.77 -5.68
C GLN A 12 9.23 -0.10 -6.13
N GLN A 13 9.51 -1.05 -7.01
CA GLN A 13 8.59 -2.11 -7.42
C GLN A 13 9.22 -3.47 -7.06
N PRO A 14 9.09 -3.90 -5.79
CA PRO A 14 9.75 -5.12 -5.33
C PRO A 14 9.16 -6.34 -6.03
N HIS A 15 10.03 -7.24 -6.47
CA HIS A 15 9.67 -8.59 -6.89
C HIS A 15 9.80 -9.52 -5.69
N LEU A 16 8.73 -10.26 -5.36
CA LEU A 16 8.66 -11.12 -4.19
C LEU A 16 8.54 -12.58 -4.62
N SER A 17 9.55 -13.37 -4.31
CA SER A 17 9.47 -14.82 -4.43
C SER A 17 8.57 -15.41 -3.33
N PRO A 18 8.08 -16.65 -3.49
CA PRO A 18 7.29 -17.30 -2.45
C PRO A 18 8.02 -17.33 -1.10
N GLY A 19 7.40 -16.75 -0.08
CA GLY A 19 7.95 -16.67 1.29
C GLY A 19 8.79 -15.42 1.57
N GLU A 20 9.08 -14.60 0.56
CA GLU A 20 9.74 -13.31 0.76
C GLU A 20 8.76 -12.22 1.20
N SER A 21 9.27 -11.24 1.95
CA SER A 21 8.52 -10.07 2.37
C SER A 21 9.30 -8.80 2.06
N PHE A 22 8.56 -7.72 1.80
CA PHE A 22 9.12 -6.39 1.68
C PHE A 22 8.35 -5.46 2.62
N GLU A 23 9.08 -4.80 3.50
CA GLU A 23 8.53 -3.88 4.49
C GLU A 23 9.06 -2.47 4.22
N TYR A 24 8.17 -1.49 4.35
CA TYR A 24 8.53 -0.08 4.17
C TYR A 24 7.68 0.81 5.07
N SER A 25 8.20 2.00 5.34
CA SER A 25 7.49 3.04 6.08
C SER A 25 7.22 4.22 5.17
N SER A 26 6.01 4.77 5.26
CA SER A 26 5.60 6.02 4.61
C SER A 26 4.80 6.86 5.60
N GLY A 27 4.40 8.07 5.19
CA GLY A 27 3.63 8.98 6.03
C GLY A 27 2.51 9.64 5.24
N ALA A 28 1.41 9.92 5.95
CA ALA A 28 0.31 10.72 5.45
C ALA A 28 0.01 11.84 6.45
N ILE A 29 -0.29 13.04 5.96
CA ILE A 29 -0.76 14.15 6.79
C ILE A 29 -2.28 14.12 6.72
N ILE A 30 -2.95 14.03 7.87
CA ILE A 30 -4.41 14.12 7.96
C ILE A 30 -4.81 15.35 8.77
N SER A 31 -5.92 15.99 8.41
CA SER A 31 -6.40 17.21 9.06
C SER A 31 -7.14 16.96 10.38
N THR A 32 -7.33 15.70 10.77
CA THR A 32 -8.11 15.25 11.92
C THR A 32 -7.27 14.42 12.88
N VAL A 33 -7.65 14.38 14.15
CA VAL A 33 -6.99 13.59 15.21
C VAL A 33 -7.12 12.08 14.99
N THR A 34 -8.10 11.67 14.18
CA THR A 34 -8.33 10.27 13.79
C THR A 34 -8.75 10.22 12.33
N GLY A 35 -8.33 9.19 11.61
CA GLY A 35 -8.72 8.90 10.23
C GLY A 35 -8.66 7.41 9.91
N SER A 36 -8.94 7.03 8.68
CA SER A 36 -8.75 5.67 8.19
C SER A 36 -8.03 5.66 6.85
N MET A 37 -7.32 4.57 6.56
CA MET A 37 -6.68 4.31 5.28
C MET A 37 -7.13 2.95 4.75
N LYS A 38 -7.30 2.86 3.43
CA LYS A 38 -7.59 1.63 2.70
C LYS A 38 -7.10 1.76 1.27
N GLY A 39 -6.91 0.65 0.58
CA GLY A 39 -6.50 0.68 -0.83
C GLY A 39 -6.17 -0.70 -1.38
N SER A 40 -5.35 -0.72 -2.41
CA SER A 40 -4.82 -1.95 -3.01
C SER A 40 -3.48 -1.68 -3.68
N TYR A 41 -2.61 -2.69 -3.73
CA TYR A 41 -1.45 -2.70 -4.60
C TYR A 41 -1.81 -3.37 -5.92
N GLY A 42 -1.50 -2.71 -7.03
CA GLY A 42 -1.52 -3.33 -8.35
C GLY A 42 -0.29 -4.23 -8.51
N MET A 43 -0.52 -5.53 -8.65
CA MET A 43 0.53 -6.54 -8.74
C MET A 43 0.56 -7.18 -10.12
N ILE A 44 1.71 -7.72 -10.50
CA ILE A 44 1.90 -8.54 -11.70
C ILE A 44 2.60 -9.82 -11.26
N ASN A 45 2.03 -10.98 -11.60
CA ASN A 45 2.70 -12.25 -11.34
C ASN A 45 3.75 -12.57 -12.42
N ASP A 46 4.53 -13.62 -12.21
CA ASP A 46 5.62 -14.02 -13.12
C ASP A 46 5.15 -14.40 -14.54
N GLN A 47 3.85 -14.67 -14.70
CA GLN A 47 3.21 -14.94 -15.99
C GLN A 47 2.69 -13.67 -16.68
N GLY A 48 2.92 -12.49 -16.08
CA GLY A 48 2.46 -11.20 -16.58
C GLY A 48 0.98 -10.90 -16.28
N GLN A 49 0.29 -11.73 -15.49
CA GLN A 49 -1.10 -11.51 -15.13
C GLN A 49 -1.20 -10.47 -14.02
N ARG A 50 -2.12 -9.51 -14.19
CA ARG A 50 -2.38 -8.46 -13.22
C ARG A 50 -3.39 -8.94 -12.18
N PHE A 51 -3.16 -8.56 -10.93
CA PHE A 51 -4.10 -8.77 -9.84
C PHE A 51 -3.93 -7.69 -8.78
N ASP A 52 -4.96 -7.48 -7.97
CA ASP A 52 -4.92 -6.51 -6.86
C ASP A 52 -4.70 -7.22 -5.53
N ALA A 53 -3.72 -6.75 -4.77
CA ALA A 53 -3.55 -7.12 -3.37
C ALA A 53 -4.28 -6.07 -2.49
N VAL A 54 -5.39 -6.47 -1.89
CA VAL A 54 -6.23 -5.56 -1.09
C VAL A 54 -5.53 -5.18 0.21
N ILE A 55 -5.54 -3.88 0.52
CA ILE A 55 -5.14 -3.31 1.80
C ILE A 55 -6.42 -3.08 2.61
N PRO A 56 -6.71 -3.88 3.65
CA PRO A 56 -7.88 -3.69 4.50
C PRO A 56 -7.89 -2.30 5.15
N GLU A 57 -9.08 -1.82 5.49
CA GLU A 57 -9.20 -0.54 6.17
C GLU A 57 -8.60 -0.60 7.58
N PHE A 58 -7.76 0.38 7.92
CA PHE A 58 -7.15 0.52 9.24
C PHE A 58 -7.21 1.98 9.74
N THR A 59 -7.18 2.16 11.05
CA THR A 59 -7.31 3.46 11.70
C THR A 59 -5.95 4.13 11.89
N LEU A 60 -5.91 5.43 11.63
CA LEU A 60 -4.85 6.34 12.05
C LEU A 60 -5.34 7.11 13.27
N SER A 61 -4.64 7.02 14.40
CA SER A 61 -4.93 7.82 15.59
C SER A 61 -3.63 8.23 16.26
N GLU A 62 -3.68 9.32 17.03
CA GLU A 62 -2.61 9.60 18.00
C GLU A 62 -2.53 8.44 19.02
N PRO A 63 -1.32 8.10 19.53
CA PRO A 63 -1.13 7.07 20.55
C PRO A 63 -1.85 7.37 21.87
#